data_AF-A0A951K519-F1
#
_entry.id   AF-A0A951K519-F1
#
_cell.length_a   1.000
_cell.length_b   1.000
_cell.length_c   1.000
_cell.angle_alpha   90.00
_cell.angle_beta   90.00
_cell.angle_gamma   90.00
#
_symmetry.space_group_name_H-M   'P 1'
#
loop_
_entity.id
_entity.type
_entity.pdbx_description
1 polymer ?
#
loop_
_entity_poly.entity_id
_entity_poly.type
_entity_poly.pdbx_seq_one_letter_code
_entity_poly.pdbx_strand_id
1 'polypeptide(L)'
;EIDADAILKGTHSGIDGVYTADPRLDASATKLDELSYMDVLNRGLKVMDPTSITLCMDHGLPIVVFDVLEPGNIRRVLVGTEGIGTLVR
;
A
#
# COMPACT_ATOMS: atom_id res chain seq x y z
N GLU A 1 16.41 10.96 -9.74
CA GLU A 1 15.68 10.41 -8.59
C GLU A 1 16.02 11.19 -7.33
N ILE A 2 15.27 10.96 -6.26
CA ILE A 2 15.47 11.59 -4.94
C ILE A 2 16.07 10.62 -3.91
N ASP A 3 16.50 9.43 -4.33
CA ASP A 3 17.01 8.33 -3.48
C ASP A 3 16.15 8.10 -2.23
N ALA A 4 14.84 7.91 -2.45
CA ALA A 4 13.90 7.67 -1.37
C ALA A 4 14.02 6.23 -0.84
N ASP A 5 13.85 6.06 0.48
CA ASP A 5 13.84 4.72 1.10
C ASP A 5 12.52 3.96 0.90
N ALA A 6 11.41 4.68 0.65
CA ALA A 6 10.09 4.11 0.47
C ALA A 6 9.13 5.06 -0.25
N ILE A 7 8.10 4.51 -0.88
CA ILE A 7 6.96 5.27 -1.42
C ILE A 7 5.79 5.21 -0.45
N LEU A 8 5.27 6.37 -0.09
CA LEU A 8 4.08 6.51 0.75
C LEU A 8 2.87 6.80 -0.12
N LYS A 9 1.96 5.83 -0.25
CA LYS A 9 0.70 5.99 -0.96
C LYS A 9 -0.45 6.22 0.02
N GLY A 10 -0.81 7.49 0.19
CA GLY A 10 -2.03 7.87 0.89
C GLY A 10 -3.29 7.53 0.08
N THR A 11 -4.17 6.72 0.62
CA THR A 11 -5.52 6.52 0.10
C THR A 11 -6.43 7.58 0.70
N HIS A 12 -7.41 8.02 -0.09
CA HIS A 12 -8.52 8.82 0.42
C HIS A 12 -9.76 7.93 0.41
N SER A 13 -10.71 8.21 1.30
CA SER A 13 -12.02 7.56 1.41
C SER A 13 -12.15 6.40 2.40
N GLY A 14 -11.36 6.36 3.47
CA GLY A 14 -11.55 5.41 4.58
C GLY A 14 -11.11 3.98 4.26
N ILE A 15 -10.29 3.80 3.22
CA ILE A 15 -9.62 2.53 2.93
C ILE A 15 -8.24 2.64 3.54
N ASP A 16 -7.96 1.87 4.57
CA ASP A 16 -6.73 1.97 5.35
C ASP A 16 -5.57 1.14 4.79
N GLY A 17 -5.74 0.40 3.70
CA GLY A 17 -4.71 -0.43 3.09
C GLY A 17 -5.15 -1.10 1.80
N VAL A 18 -4.51 -2.22 1.46
CA VAL A 18 -4.84 -3.07 0.31
C VAL A 18 -5.66 -4.27 0.80
N TYR A 19 -6.75 -4.54 0.09
CA TYR A 19 -7.71 -5.59 0.44
C TYR A 19 -7.75 -6.66 -0.64
N THR A 20 -8.21 -7.86 -0.27
CA THR A 20 -8.39 -8.97 -1.22
C THR A 20 -9.42 -8.68 -2.32
N ALA A 21 -10.41 -7.85 -2.01
CA ALA A 21 -11.45 -7.32 -2.88
C ALA A 21 -11.81 -5.89 -2.42
N ASP A 22 -12.68 -5.17 -3.14
CA ASP A 22 -13.15 -3.85 -2.68
C ASP A 22 -14.04 -4.04 -1.43
N PRO A 23 -13.63 -3.54 -0.24
CA PRO A 23 -14.39 -3.74 1.01
C PRO A 23 -15.75 -3.05 1.02
N ARG A 24 -16.02 -2.16 0.05
CA ARG A 24 -17.32 -1.50 -0.12
C ARG A 24 -18.31 -2.36 -0.89
N LEU A 25 -17.80 -3.28 -1.71
CA LEU A 25 -18.60 -4.14 -2.58
C LEU A 25 -18.66 -5.58 -2.04
N ASP A 26 -17.62 -6.02 -1.34
CA ASP A 26 -17.47 -7.36 -0.79
C ASP A 26 -17.17 -7.32 0.71
N ALA A 27 -18.12 -7.76 1.52
CA ALA A 27 -17.99 -7.82 2.97
C ALA A 27 -16.99 -8.88 3.46
N SER A 28 -16.57 -9.81 2.59
CA SER A 28 -15.52 -10.80 2.88
C SER A 28 -14.11 -10.28 2.58
N ALA A 29 -13.99 -9.06 2.04
CA ALA A 29 -12.72 -8.42 1.77
C ALA A 29 -11.87 -8.33 3.04
N THR A 30 -10.70 -8.94 3.00
CA THR A 30 -9.76 -8.96 4.12
C THR A 30 -8.59 -8.05 3.81
N LYS A 31 -8.19 -7.21 4.77
CA LYS A 31 -6.99 -6.38 4.64
C LYS A 31 -5.76 -7.28 4.63
N LEU A 32 -4.83 -6.95 3.74
CA LEU A 32 -3.56 -7.65 3.59
C LEU A 32 -2.51 -6.77 4.25
N ASP A 33 -1.83 -7.24 5.29
CA ASP A 33 -0.81 -6.43 5.98
C ASP A 33 0.47 -6.31 5.15
N GLU A 34 0.79 -7.36 4.39
CA GLU A 34 1.96 -7.42 3.51
C GLU A 34 1.64 -8.13 2.20
N LEU A 35 2.23 -7.64 1.11
CA LEU A 35 2.10 -8.21 -0.22
C LEU A 35 3.42 -8.17 -0.97
N SER A 36 3.65 -9.15 -1.84
CA SER A 36 4.74 -9.05 -2.79
C SER A 36 4.36 -8.15 -3.98
N TYR A 37 5.34 -7.51 -4.63
CA TYR A 37 5.08 -6.80 -5.91
C TYR A 37 4.37 -7.70 -6.93
N MET A 38 4.77 -8.97 -7.00
CA MET A 38 4.18 -9.96 -7.89
C MET A 38 2.72 -10.29 -7.53
N ASP A 39 2.36 -10.32 -6.24
CA ASP A 39 0.98 -10.52 -5.83
C ASP A 39 0.09 -9.37 -6.30
N VAL A 40 0.60 -8.13 -6.19
CA VAL A 40 -0.13 -6.95 -6.66
C VAL A 40 -0.38 -7.02 -8.17
N LEU A 41 0.65 -7.40 -8.95
CA LEU A 41 0.56 -7.55 -10.40
C LEU A 41 -0.36 -8.72 -10.81
N ASN A 42 -0.15 -9.91 -10.23
CA ASN A 42 -0.88 -11.13 -10.59
C ASN A 42 -2.37 -11.06 -10.21
N ARG A 43 -2.68 -10.45 -9.08
CA ARG A 43 -4.06 -10.32 -8.58
C ARG A 43 -4.77 -9.07 -9.09
N GLY A 44 -4.08 -8.22 -9.87
CA GLY A 44 -4.64 -6.98 -10.40
C GLY A 44 -5.10 -6.02 -9.30
N LEU A 45 -4.43 -6.02 -8.14
CA LEU A 45 -4.79 -5.15 -7.02
C LEU A 45 -4.48 -3.71 -7.42
N LYS A 46 -5.48 -2.83 -7.30
CA LYS A 46 -5.40 -1.43 -7.76
C LYS A 46 -4.61 -0.54 -6.80
N VAL A 47 -3.38 -0.95 -6.49
CA VAL A 47 -2.46 -0.21 -5.61
C VAL A 47 -1.80 0.94 -6.36
N MET A 48 -1.35 0.75 -7.59
CA MET A 48 -0.80 1.82 -8.42
C MET A 48 -0.92 1.38 -9.88
N ASP A 49 -0.57 2.23 -10.83
CA ASP A 49 -0.44 1.74 -12.20
C ASP A 49 0.65 0.65 -12.27
N PRO A 50 0.47 -0.39 -13.10
CA PRO A 50 1.41 -1.51 -13.18
C PRO A 50 2.84 -1.08 -13.53
N THR A 51 3.02 -0.06 -14.36
CA THR A 51 4.33 0.45 -14.77
C THR A 51 5.10 1.00 -13.57
N SER A 52 4.45 1.79 -12.71
CA SER A 52 5.08 2.31 -11.50
C SER A 52 5.38 1.21 -10.48
N ILE A 53 4.56 0.15 -10.41
CA ILE A 53 4.86 -1.01 -9.55
C ILE A 53 6.15 -1.70 -10.01
N THR A 54 6.27 -1.95 -11.32
CA THR A 54 7.50 -2.53 -11.89
C THR A 54 8.71 -1.65 -11.62
N LEU A 55 8.59 -0.32 -11.77
CA LEU A 55 9.68 0.60 -11.44
C LEU A 55 10.10 0.49 -9.96
N CYS A 56 9.13 0.40 -9.04
CA CYS A 56 9.43 0.22 -7.62
C CYS A 56 10.10 -1.13 -7.34
N MET A 57 9.66 -2.19 -8.02
CA MET A 57 10.23 -3.52 -7.91
C MET A 57 11.69 -3.56 -8.39
N ASP A 58 11.99 -2.98 -9.54
CA ASP A 58 13.34 -2.96 -10.13
C ASP A 58 14.35 -2.20 -9.24
N HIS A 59 13.89 -1.17 -8.54
CA HIS A 59 14.70 -0.36 -7.64
C HIS A 59 14.61 -0.79 -6.16
N GLY A 60 13.82 -1.83 -5.84
CA GLY A 60 13.62 -2.31 -4.47
C GLY A 60 12.99 -1.25 -3.55
N LEU A 61 12.15 -0.36 -4.08
CA LEU A 61 11.47 0.70 -3.35
C LEU A 61 10.16 0.18 -2.73
N PRO A 62 10.10 -0.09 -1.42
CA PRO A 62 8.88 -0.56 -0.78
C PRO A 62 7.77 0.49 -0.86
N ILE A 63 6.52 0.03 -1.00
CA ILE A 63 5.36 0.90 -1.07
C ILE A 63 4.50 0.68 0.17
N VAL A 64 4.20 1.74 0.91
CA VAL A 64 3.30 1.71 2.07
C VAL A 64 1.98 2.37 1.70
N VAL A 65 0.91 1.60 1.74
CA VAL A 65 -0.46 2.07 1.45
C VAL A 65 -1.20 2.27 2.76
N PHE A 66 -1.70 3.48 3.02
CA PHE A 66 -2.38 3.80 4.28
C PHE A 66 -3.42 4.92 4.11
N ASP A 67 -4.39 5.00 5.04
CA ASP A 67 -5.34 6.12 5.07
C ASP A 67 -4.64 7.40 5.55
N VAL A 68 -4.60 8.40 4.65
CA VAL A 68 -3.98 9.71 4.92
C VAL A 68 -4.87 10.62 5.80
N LEU A 69 -6.17 10.34 5.86
CA LEU A 69 -7.14 11.14 6.60
C LEU A 69 -7.20 10.77 8.08
N GLU A 70 -6.71 9.59 8.46
CA GLU A 70 -6.66 9.18 9.86
C GLU A 70 -5.61 10.02 10.63
N PRO A 71 -6.04 10.77 11.67
CA PRO A 71 -5.14 11.65 12.41
C PRO A 71 -3.94 10.90 13.00
N GLY A 72 -2.73 11.34 12.63
CA GLY A 72 -1.49 10.77 13.14
C GLY A 72 -0.92 9.60 12.32
N ASN A 73 -1.63 9.06 11.33
CA ASN A 73 -1.12 7.94 10.53
C ASN A 73 0.16 8.27 9.76
N ILE A 74 0.27 9.45 9.15
CA ILE A 74 1.50 9.86 8.46
C ILE A 74 2.71 9.77 9.41
N ARG A 75 2.60 10.31 10.62
CA ARG A 75 3.68 10.25 11.62
C ARG A 75 3.98 8.80 11.99
N ARG A 76 2.95 7.99 12.23
CA ARG A 76 3.13 6.59 12.65
C ARG A 76 3.80 5.74 11.57
N VAL A 77 3.48 5.98 10.30
CA VAL A 77 4.15 5.35 9.14
C VAL A 77 5.61 5.76 9.07
N LEU A 78 5.91 7.06 9.21
CA LEU A 78 7.28 7.58 9.15
C LEU A 78 8.18 7.05 10.28
N VAL A 79 7.63 6.78 11.46
CA VAL A 79 8.40 6.18 12.58
C VAL A 79 8.45 4.65 12.53
N GLY A 80 7.89 4.01 11.50
CA GLY A 80 7.93 2.56 11.32
C GLY A 80 7.05 1.77 12.29
N THR A 81 5.90 2.32 12.69
CA THR A 81 4.97 1.59 13.58
C THR A 81 4.35 0.40 12.85
N GLU A 82 4.39 -0.77 13.46
CA GLU A 82 3.80 -2.00 12.90
C GLU A 82 2.26 -1.90 12.77
N GLY A 83 1.71 -2.62 11.79
CA GLY A 83 0.27 -2.79 11.60
C GLY A 83 -0.46 -1.60 10.95
N ILE A 84 0.27 -0.68 10.32
CA ILE A 84 -0.35 0.47 9.63
C ILE A 84 -0.45 0.22 8.15
N GLY A 85 -1.69 0.11 7.70
CA GLY A 85 -2.05 -0.16 6.32
C GLY A 85 -1.41 -1.41 5.76
N THR A 86 -0.83 -1.32 4.58
CA THR A 86 -0.25 -2.46 3.86
C THR A 86 1.12 -2.11 3.30
N LEU A 87 2.08 -3.02 3.49
CA LEU A 87 3.41 -2.96 2.93
C LEU A 87 3.52 -3.81 1.66
N VAL A 88 4.05 -3.24 0.58
CA VAL A 88 4.38 -3.96 -0.66
C VAL A 88 5.89 -3.99 -0.84
N ARG A 89 6.48 -5.19 -0.97
CA ARG A 89 7.93 -5.39 -1.12
C ARG A 89 8.31 -6.70 -1.83
#